data_AF-A0A8S4S759-F1
#
_entry.id   AF-A0A8S4S759-F1
#
_cell.length_a   1.000
_cell.length_b   1.000
_cell.length_c   1.000
_cell.angle_alpha   90.00
_cell.angle_beta   90.00
_cell.angle_gamma   90.00
#
_symmetry.space_group_name_H-M   'P 1'
#
loop_
_entity.id
_entity.type
_entity.pdbx_description
1 polymer ?
#
loop_
_entity_poly.entity_id
_entity_poly.type
_entity_poly.pdbx_seq_one_letter_code
_entity_poly.pdbx_strand_id
1 'polypeptide(L)'
;MADKKKKLESSATPRRPVILKSDRDVSKDQPKEKSEKEKPPTIILKTREHSTPKDERPASPRSQGNDVEGTQPSKIAQNESKERKDQKFKLMSEPVKLLDENLEFNNAAYEFLNDANSNYLVVGVIGTQGVGKSMVLNLIAQNVPLNDLSRQILNSHEVSPEPTAEANNLTPVESQMESLNITEAANKKSQDKNTFKFKMQDIEFIERGVHCTKGIDMYVTNDRVILLDCQALWSPSLIEETNTNPVTARSANILTVDCLQIASYLMAVCHVLIAVQDWFADYNFIRYIQTAEMLKPSLSASNSVNTSQESSEYNSSVESHPHLLLLHNRCQLEDYTPEAVYTMQDLYRNAFQKSNLQLNSGMYMYSDTNKNGLNIDNVCKGYNVDACGSPMNLFLLPEIYSDFDNRDIYRGHPQFEQLAKRLRWMVLGVNRHQITTVPNLSEKGWFQFCSKAWETIRKCPFFIEYERFLP
;
A
#
# COMPACT_ATOMS: atom_id res chain seq x y z
N MET A 1 -8.15 -64.85 -43.16
CA MET A 1 -9.00 -63.67 -43.43
C MET A 1 -8.32 -62.50 -42.74
N ALA A 2 -7.45 -61.76 -43.42
CA ALA A 2 -7.77 -60.69 -44.38
C ALA A 2 -8.53 -59.53 -43.69
N ASP A 3 -7.84 -58.52 -43.13
CA ASP A 3 -7.33 -57.29 -43.78
C ASP A 3 -8.40 -56.19 -44.04
N LYS A 4 -8.36 -55.08 -43.28
CA LYS A 4 -7.94 -53.75 -43.80
C LYS A 4 -8.08 -52.57 -42.82
N LYS A 5 -7.10 -51.67 -42.92
CA LYS A 5 -7.05 -50.30 -42.35
C LYS A 5 -8.05 -49.35 -43.03
N LYS A 6 -8.43 -48.26 -42.35
CA LYS A 6 -8.32 -46.90 -42.93
C LYS A 6 -8.31 -45.76 -41.90
N LYS A 7 -7.39 -44.79 -42.11
CA LYS A 7 -7.38 -43.43 -41.53
C LYS A 7 -8.43 -42.54 -42.23
N LEU A 8 -8.85 -41.44 -41.60
CA LEU A 8 -8.52 -40.09 -42.09
C LEU A 8 -8.74 -38.97 -41.05
N GLU A 9 -7.99 -37.88 -41.18
CA GLU A 9 -8.14 -36.61 -40.45
C GLU A 9 -9.20 -35.69 -41.09
N SER A 10 -9.65 -34.62 -40.40
CA SER A 10 -9.55 -33.23 -40.94
C SER A 10 -10.24 -32.12 -40.09
N SER A 11 -9.43 -31.09 -39.76
CA SER A 11 -9.69 -29.64 -39.74
C SER A 11 -10.96 -28.98 -39.16
N ALA A 12 -10.68 -27.97 -38.32
CA ALA A 12 -11.57 -26.93 -37.75
C ALA A 12 -12.30 -25.99 -38.73
N THR A 13 -13.39 -25.34 -38.28
CA THR A 13 -13.56 -23.87 -38.09
C THR A 13 -15.01 -23.48 -37.69
N PRO A 14 -15.26 -22.33 -37.02
CA PRO A 14 -16.55 -22.02 -36.38
C PRO A 14 -17.54 -21.26 -37.28
N ARG A 15 -18.85 -21.40 -36.99
CA ARG A 15 -19.94 -20.67 -37.69
C ARG A 15 -20.52 -19.54 -36.83
N ARG A 16 -20.71 -18.36 -37.43
CA ARG A 16 -21.43 -17.21 -36.85
C ARG A 16 -22.96 -17.40 -36.94
N PRO A 17 -23.76 -16.77 -36.06
CA PRO A 17 -25.23 -16.84 -36.13
C PRO A 17 -25.80 -15.99 -37.27
N VAL A 18 -26.99 -16.38 -37.73
CA VAL A 18 -27.70 -15.80 -38.90
C VAL A 18 -28.83 -14.87 -38.45
N ILE A 19 -28.97 -13.73 -39.14
CA ILE A 19 -30.05 -12.76 -38.91
C ILE A 19 -31.28 -13.17 -39.73
N LEU A 20 -32.43 -13.30 -39.07
CA LEU A 20 -33.73 -13.47 -39.72
C LEU A 20 -34.43 -12.10 -39.86
N LYS A 21 -34.86 -11.77 -41.08
CA LYS A 21 -35.82 -10.71 -41.37
C LYS A 21 -37.15 -11.33 -41.76
N SER A 22 -38.26 -10.66 -41.43
CA SER A 22 -39.59 -10.99 -41.92
C SER A 22 -40.29 -9.70 -42.39
N ASP A 23 -40.48 -9.57 -43.69
CA ASP A 23 -41.23 -8.46 -44.31
C ASP A 23 -42.74 -8.75 -44.32
N ARG A 24 -43.57 -7.70 -44.18
CA ARG A 24 -44.90 -7.65 -44.80
C ARG A 24 -45.45 -6.22 -44.93
N ASP A 25 -45.64 -5.79 -46.18
CA ASP A 25 -46.39 -4.58 -46.60
C ASP A 25 -47.93 -4.72 -46.31
N VAL A 26 -48.84 -3.74 -46.50
CA VAL A 26 -48.94 -2.67 -47.52
C VAL A 26 -49.90 -1.52 -47.08
N SER A 27 -49.64 -0.27 -47.51
CA SER A 27 -50.61 0.84 -47.83
C SER A 27 -51.51 1.45 -46.72
N LYS A 28 -51.96 2.72 -46.77
CA LYS A 28 -51.77 3.90 -47.67
C LYS A 28 -52.26 5.17 -46.92
N ASP A 29 -51.61 6.32 -47.07
CA ASP A 29 -52.22 7.60 -47.54
C ASP A 29 -51.27 8.83 -47.39
N GLN A 30 -51.60 9.90 -48.12
CA GLN A 30 -50.90 11.18 -48.24
C GLN A 30 -51.94 12.32 -48.09
N PRO A 31 -51.61 13.56 -47.65
CA PRO A 31 -50.66 14.41 -48.40
C PRO A 31 -49.77 15.43 -47.64
N LYS A 32 -48.64 15.74 -48.28
CA LYS A 32 -47.84 17.00 -48.35
C LYS A 32 -48.05 18.13 -47.31
N GLU A 33 -46.92 18.60 -46.75
CA GLU A 33 -46.45 19.99 -46.95
C GLU A 33 -44.92 20.12 -46.84
N LYS A 34 -44.34 21.29 -47.22
CA LYS A 34 -42.89 21.53 -47.37
C LYS A 34 -42.38 22.70 -46.51
N SER A 35 -41.18 22.56 -45.93
CA SER A 35 -40.13 23.61 -45.80
C SER A 35 -38.84 22.92 -45.30
N GLU A 36 -37.80 22.85 -46.12
CA GLU A 36 -36.57 23.67 -46.05
C GLU A 36 -35.63 23.35 -44.87
N LYS A 37 -34.40 22.93 -45.21
CA LYS A 37 -33.30 22.65 -44.28
C LYS A 37 -32.19 23.67 -44.50
N GLU A 38 -31.97 24.56 -43.53
CA GLU A 38 -30.75 25.38 -43.48
C GLU A 38 -29.59 24.62 -42.81
N LYS A 39 -28.36 24.99 -43.17
CA LYS A 39 -27.11 24.47 -42.59
C LYS A 39 -26.45 25.55 -41.74
N PRO A 40 -25.77 25.23 -40.63
CA PRO A 40 -25.09 26.22 -39.81
C PRO A 40 -23.86 26.83 -40.53
N PRO A 41 -23.56 28.12 -40.33
CA PRO A 41 -22.50 28.83 -41.05
C PRO A 41 -21.10 28.58 -40.48
N THR A 42 -20.09 28.60 -41.37
CA THR A 42 -18.66 28.57 -41.03
C THR A 42 -18.10 29.99 -41.03
N ILE A 43 -17.40 30.40 -39.97
CA ILE A 43 -16.76 31.72 -39.90
C ILE A 43 -15.36 31.65 -40.52
N ILE A 44 -15.15 32.44 -41.58
CA ILE A 44 -13.85 32.65 -42.22
C ILE A 44 -13.48 34.13 -42.06
N LEU A 45 -12.36 34.40 -41.40
CA LEU A 45 -11.74 35.73 -41.39
C LEU A 45 -10.56 35.73 -42.39
N LYS A 46 -10.76 36.41 -43.52
CA LYS A 46 -9.70 36.82 -44.44
C LYS A 46 -9.70 38.35 -44.56
N THR A 47 -8.59 38.98 -44.20
CA THR A 47 -8.21 40.31 -44.68
C THR A 47 -6.96 40.17 -45.56
N ARG A 48 -6.77 41.10 -46.51
CA ARG A 48 -6.10 40.85 -47.78
C ARG A 48 -5.05 41.93 -48.11
N GLU A 49 -3.80 41.49 -48.32
CA GLU A 49 -2.73 42.07 -49.18
C GLU A 49 -2.28 43.53 -48.88
N HIS A 50 -1.09 44.06 -49.23
CA HIS A 50 0.08 43.69 -50.06
C HIS A 50 1.38 44.06 -49.28
N SER A 51 2.65 43.83 -49.66
CA SER A 51 3.34 43.39 -50.91
C SER A 51 4.75 42.82 -50.61
N THR A 52 5.31 42.04 -51.54
CA THR A 52 6.74 41.61 -51.57
C THR A 52 7.59 42.53 -52.46
N PRO A 53 8.95 42.55 -52.38
CA PRO A 53 9.88 41.53 -52.97
C PRO A 53 11.11 41.21 -52.06
N LYS A 54 12.10 40.31 -52.33
CA LYS A 54 12.30 39.20 -53.29
C LYS A 54 13.48 38.25 -52.84
N ASP A 55 13.43 37.01 -53.34
CA ASP A 55 14.50 36.08 -53.83
C ASP A 55 15.87 35.78 -53.17
N GLU A 56 16.33 34.56 -53.52
CA GLU A 56 17.68 33.92 -53.46
C GLU A 56 18.11 33.11 -52.20
N ARG A 57 18.17 31.78 -52.41
CA ARG A 57 19.09 30.80 -51.76
C ARG A 57 20.48 30.87 -52.48
N PRO A 58 21.60 30.21 -52.08
CA PRO A 58 21.71 29.06 -51.16
C PRO A 58 23.01 28.95 -50.29
N ALA A 59 23.17 27.77 -49.67
CA ALA A 59 24.42 27.02 -49.48
C ALA A 59 25.27 27.21 -48.20
N SER A 60 25.90 26.08 -47.84
CA SER A 60 26.74 25.83 -46.67
C SER A 60 28.22 25.78 -47.06
N PRO A 61 29.16 26.25 -46.22
CA PRO A 61 30.59 26.01 -46.41
C PRO A 61 31.13 24.87 -45.53
N ARG A 62 31.97 24.02 -46.14
CA ARG A 62 32.79 23.01 -45.44
C ARG A 62 34.26 23.45 -45.43
N SER A 63 34.88 23.32 -44.25
CA SER A 63 36.25 22.81 -44.00
C SER A 63 37.51 23.68 -44.24
N GLN A 64 38.44 23.50 -43.28
CA GLN A 64 39.91 23.71 -43.27
C GLN A 64 40.48 25.10 -42.92
N GLY A 65 41.46 25.11 -41.99
CA GLY A 65 42.22 26.31 -41.58
C GLY A 65 42.83 26.26 -40.15
N ASN A 66 43.87 25.44 -39.96
CA ASN A 66 44.92 25.42 -38.93
C ASN A 66 44.88 26.22 -37.59
N ASP A 67 45.18 25.46 -36.52
CA ASP A 67 46.17 25.69 -35.44
C ASP A 67 45.95 26.64 -34.23
N VAL A 68 46.57 26.17 -33.12
CA VAL A 68 46.98 26.82 -31.86
C VAL A 68 46.00 26.86 -30.65
N GLU A 69 46.40 26.09 -29.63
CA GLU A 69 46.19 26.17 -28.19
C GLU A 69 45.05 27.03 -27.55
N GLY A 70 44.18 26.31 -26.82
CA GLY A 70 43.96 26.62 -25.40
C GLY A 70 42.77 27.51 -25.00
N THR A 71 42.38 27.34 -23.73
CA THR A 71 41.43 28.17 -22.94
C THR A 71 39.93 27.84 -23.04
N GLN A 72 39.25 28.03 -21.90
CA GLN A 72 37.91 27.60 -21.51
C GLN A 72 36.74 28.17 -22.36
N PRO A 73 35.60 27.44 -22.50
CA PRO A 73 34.33 28.04 -22.85
C PRO A 73 33.63 28.64 -21.60
N SER A 74 33.25 29.90 -21.71
CA SER A 74 32.62 30.68 -20.64
C SER A 74 31.11 30.44 -20.51
N LYS A 75 30.64 30.39 -19.26
CA LYS A 75 29.31 30.77 -18.75
C LYS A 75 28.21 31.13 -19.79
N ILE A 76 27.37 30.16 -20.16
CA ILE A 76 25.95 30.39 -20.50
C ILE A 76 25.10 29.31 -19.82
N ALA A 77 24.82 29.50 -18.52
CA ALA A 77 23.93 28.64 -17.73
C ALA A 77 23.48 29.35 -16.43
N GLN A 78 22.94 30.57 -16.55
CA GLN A 78 22.30 31.28 -15.42
C GLN A 78 21.05 32.03 -15.91
N ASN A 79 19.91 31.34 -15.98
CA ASN A 79 18.58 31.92 -15.80
C ASN A 79 17.41 30.89 -15.71
N GLU A 80 17.61 29.77 -15.00
CA GLU A 80 16.50 28.89 -14.56
C GLU A 80 16.46 28.66 -13.03
N SER A 81 17.35 29.31 -12.27
CA SER A 81 17.52 29.11 -10.82
C SER A 81 16.98 30.26 -9.96
N LYS A 82 15.86 30.87 -10.38
CA LYS A 82 15.10 31.84 -9.58
C LYS A 82 13.58 31.64 -9.74
N GLU A 83 13.08 30.50 -9.24
CA GLU A 83 11.77 30.39 -8.54
C GLU A 83 11.50 28.95 -8.07
N ARG A 84 12.40 28.41 -7.24
CA ARG A 84 12.02 27.39 -6.26
C ARG A 84 12.25 27.99 -4.88
N LYS A 85 11.17 28.45 -4.24
CA LYS A 85 11.20 28.68 -2.80
C LYS A 85 11.38 27.31 -2.16
N ASP A 86 12.45 27.12 -1.39
CA ASP A 86 12.61 25.94 -0.56
C ASP A 86 11.51 25.95 0.52
N GLN A 87 10.37 25.31 0.22
CA GLN A 87 9.37 25.00 1.23
C GLN A 87 10.02 24.00 2.21
N LYS A 88 10.43 24.49 3.38
CA LYS A 88 10.73 23.63 4.53
C LYS A 88 9.42 22.99 4.99
N PHE A 89 9.15 21.79 4.49
CA PHE A 89 8.02 20.98 4.93
C PHE A 89 8.16 20.61 6.42
N LYS A 90 7.03 20.56 7.13
CA LYS A 90 6.97 20.11 8.51
C LYS A 90 7.25 18.60 8.54
N LEU A 91 8.23 18.16 9.33
CA LEU A 91 8.47 16.75 9.58
C LEU A 91 7.59 16.27 10.74
N MET A 92 7.15 15.02 10.68
CA MET A 92 6.35 14.40 11.74
C MET A 92 7.27 13.86 12.83
N SER A 93 7.05 14.30 14.07
CA SER A 93 7.68 13.72 15.27
C SER A 93 7.06 12.38 15.65
N GLU A 94 5.74 12.30 15.54
CA GLU A 94 4.86 11.18 15.91
C GLU A 94 3.75 11.02 14.86
N PRO A 95 3.05 9.87 14.80
CA PRO A 95 1.87 9.68 13.95
C PRO A 95 0.73 10.63 14.34
N VAL A 96 -0.17 10.90 13.39
CA VAL A 96 -1.43 11.61 13.64
C VAL A 96 -2.58 10.74 13.16
N LYS A 97 -3.75 10.84 13.82
CA LYS A 97 -4.96 10.17 13.35
C LYS A 97 -5.34 10.68 11.96
N LEU A 98 -5.52 9.77 11.01
CA LEU A 98 -6.17 10.00 9.71
C LEU A 98 -7.67 9.74 9.83
N LEU A 99 -8.02 8.60 10.44
CA LEU A 99 -9.35 8.37 11.00
C LEU A 99 -9.21 8.35 12.52
N ASP A 100 -10.08 9.08 13.22
CA ASP A 100 -10.11 9.12 14.67
C ASP A 100 -10.78 7.87 15.29
N GLU A 101 -10.99 7.91 16.61
CA GLU A 101 -11.62 6.82 17.36
C GLU A 101 -13.07 6.52 16.98
N ASN A 102 -13.78 7.49 16.40
CA ASN A 102 -15.15 7.37 15.91
C ASN A 102 -15.21 7.08 14.41
N LEU A 103 -14.05 6.86 13.79
CA LEU A 103 -13.84 6.73 12.35
C LEU A 103 -14.24 8.01 11.56
N GLU A 104 -14.10 9.18 12.18
CA GLU A 104 -14.21 10.48 11.51
C GLU A 104 -12.88 10.90 10.87
N PHE A 105 -12.95 11.59 9.73
CA PHE A 105 -11.77 11.95 8.95
C PHE A 105 -11.10 13.22 9.48
N ASN A 106 -9.85 13.09 9.94
CA ASN A 106 -9.14 14.17 10.62
C ASN A 106 -8.20 14.93 9.66
N ASN A 107 -8.38 16.25 9.57
CA ASN A 107 -7.62 17.13 8.68
C ASN A 107 -6.18 17.45 9.15
N ALA A 108 -5.79 17.05 10.37
CA ALA A 108 -4.47 17.36 10.94
C ALA A 108 -3.29 16.88 10.07
N ALA A 109 -3.41 15.76 9.37
CA ALA A 109 -2.34 15.24 8.51
C ALA A 109 -2.03 16.14 7.29
N TYR A 110 -2.94 17.03 6.89
CA TYR A 110 -2.80 17.85 5.67
C TYR A 110 -1.59 18.81 5.70
N GLU A 111 -1.15 19.26 6.88
CA GLU A 111 -0.01 20.18 7.01
C GLU A 111 1.36 19.53 6.72
N PHE A 112 1.44 18.20 6.82
CA PHE A 112 2.68 17.43 6.64
C PHE A 112 2.89 16.97 5.18
N LEU A 113 1.89 17.15 4.32
CA LEU A 113 1.86 16.68 2.94
C LEU A 113 2.33 17.75 1.95
N ASN A 114 2.86 17.30 0.82
CA ASN A 114 3.42 18.13 -0.24
C ASN A 114 2.41 18.29 -1.40
N ASP A 115 2.26 19.51 -1.94
CA ASP A 115 1.37 19.80 -3.07
C ASP A 115 1.97 19.47 -4.44
N ALA A 116 3.30 19.44 -4.54
CA ALA A 116 4.06 19.19 -5.77
C ALA A 116 4.65 17.77 -5.89
N ASN A 117 4.80 17.03 -4.78
CA ASN A 117 5.30 15.66 -4.84
C ASN A 117 4.21 14.69 -5.31
N SER A 118 4.36 14.14 -6.51
CA SER A 118 3.56 13.03 -7.05
C SER A 118 4.25 11.66 -6.91
N ASN A 119 5.47 11.59 -6.38
CA ASN A 119 6.25 10.36 -6.27
C ASN A 119 6.41 9.92 -4.81
N TYR A 120 5.29 9.64 -4.15
CA TYR A 120 5.21 9.08 -2.79
C TYR A 120 4.82 7.59 -2.86
N LEU A 121 5.01 6.88 -1.75
CA LEU A 121 4.52 5.52 -1.55
C LEU A 121 3.50 5.54 -0.40
N VAL A 122 2.48 4.68 -0.46
CA VAL A 122 1.46 4.53 0.59
C VAL A 122 1.38 3.06 0.99
N VAL A 123 1.68 2.77 2.24
CA VAL A 123 1.67 1.42 2.82
C VAL A 123 0.65 1.38 3.95
N GLY A 124 -0.40 0.58 3.78
CA GLY A 124 -1.37 0.28 4.84
C GLY A 124 -1.12 -1.10 5.43
N VAL A 125 -1.46 -1.28 6.71
CA VAL A 125 -1.33 -2.57 7.40
C VAL A 125 -2.64 -2.99 8.04
N ILE A 126 -3.03 -4.25 7.85
CA ILE A 126 -4.23 -4.88 8.44
C ILE A 126 -3.87 -6.20 9.13
N GLY A 127 -4.72 -6.63 10.07
CA GLY A 127 -4.47 -7.81 10.90
C GLY A 127 -5.18 -7.74 12.24
N THR A 128 -5.39 -8.89 12.87
CA THR A 128 -6.06 -9.04 14.17
C THR A 128 -5.27 -8.38 15.32
N GLN A 129 -5.80 -8.45 16.54
CA GLN A 129 -5.10 -7.98 17.73
C GLN A 129 -3.85 -8.82 18.02
N GLY A 130 -2.79 -8.22 18.58
CA GLY A 130 -1.58 -8.96 19.00
C GLY A 130 -0.59 -9.36 17.91
N VAL A 131 -0.96 -9.36 16.61
CA VAL A 131 -0.10 -9.85 15.50
C VAL A 131 1.15 -9.00 15.20
N GLY A 132 1.29 -7.81 15.79
CA GLY A 132 2.45 -6.93 15.59
C GLY A 132 2.39 -5.95 14.41
N LYS A 133 1.20 -5.49 14.00
CA LYS A 133 1.03 -4.47 12.92
C LYS A 133 1.91 -3.24 13.10
N SER A 134 1.81 -2.60 14.26
CA SER A 134 2.55 -1.39 14.62
C SER A 134 4.07 -1.64 14.69
N MET A 135 4.48 -2.84 15.13
CA MET A 135 5.88 -3.29 15.06
C MET A 135 6.36 -3.34 13.61
N VAL A 136 5.62 -3.97 12.70
CA VAL A 136 5.96 -4.05 11.27
C VAL A 136 6.08 -2.66 10.64
N LEU A 137 5.17 -1.73 10.95
CA LEU A 137 5.30 -0.36 10.46
C LEU A 137 6.50 0.36 11.06
N ASN A 138 6.80 0.13 12.33
CA ASN A 138 8.02 0.62 12.98
C ASN A 138 9.30 0.07 12.33
N LEU A 139 9.30 -1.13 11.74
CA LEU A 139 10.43 -1.64 10.94
C LEU A 139 10.61 -0.88 9.62
N ILE A 140 9.50 -0.51 8.97
CA ILE A 140 9.49 0.20 7.68
C ILE A 140 9.80 1.70 7.87
N ALA A 141 9.34 2.29 8.96
CA ALA A 141 9.47 3.72 9.30
C ALA A 141 10.90 4.16 9.68
N GLN A 142 11.79 3.22 10.01
CA GLN A 142 13.16 3.54 10.43
C GLN A 142 13.88 4.21 9.27
N ASN A 143 14.52 5.36 9.48
CA ASN A 143 15.39 5.96 8.46
C ASN A 143 16.84 5.48 8.64
N VAL A 144 17.27 5.30 9.90
CA VAL A 144 18.61 4.85 10.32
C VAL A 144 18.52 3.39 10.79
N PRO A 145 19.50 2.50 10.49
CA PRO A 145 19.53 1.17 11.10
C PRO A 145 19.65 1.29 12.63
N LEU A 146 18.73 0.64 13.34
CA LEU A 146 18.77 0.57 14.80
C LEU A 146 19.72 -0.54 15.24
N ASN A 147 20.62 -0.21 16.17
CA ASN A 147 21.40 -1.22 16.87
C ASN A 147 20.52 -1.93 17.90
N ASP A 148 20.74 -3.22 18.12
CA ASP A 148 20.00 -4.05 19.07
C ASP A 148 18.47 -3.99 18.87
N LEU A 149 18.01 -4.04 17.60
CA LEU A 149 16.59 -3.92 17.25
C LEU A 149 15.75 -4.98 17.97
N SER A 150 16.25 -6.22 18.04
CA SER A 150 15.59 -7.32 18.75
C SER A 150 15.38 -7.01 20.24
N ARG A 151 16.38 -6.42 20.92
CA ARG A 151 16.26 -6.01 22.34
C ARG A 151 15.26 -4.88 22.50
N GLN A 152 15.31 -3.88 21.64
CA GLN A 152 14.36 -2.76 21.69
C GLN A 152 12.91 -3.22 21.49
N ILE A 153 12.66 -4.21 20.64
CA ILE A 153 11.31 -4.79 20.48
C ILE A 153 10.89 -5.57 21.73
N LEU A 154 11.75 -6.44 22.27
CA LEU A 154 11.45 -7.19 23.50
C LEU A 154 11.13 -6.23 24.67
N ASN A 155 12.01 -5.25 24.91
CA ASN A 155 11.86 -4.29 25.98
C ASN A 155 10.70 -3.29 25.74
N SER A 156 10.17 -3.16 24.51
CA SER A 156 9.01 -2.29 24.24
C SER A 156 7.71 -2.78 24.85
N HIS A 157 7.67 -4.04 25.31
CA HIS A 157 6.57 -4.57 26.11
C HIS A 157 6.74 -4.29 27.61
N GLU A 158 7.95 -3.97 28.07
CA GLU A 158 8.23 -3.66 29.47
C GLU A 158 7.80 -2.22 29.80
N VAL A 159 7.11 -2.04 30.93
CA VAL A 159 6.65 -0.72 31.37
C VAL A 159 7.87 0.16 31.67
N SER A 160 8.00 1.30 30.97
CA SER A 160 8.95 2.33 31.40
C SER A 160 8.63 2.72 32.84
N PRO A 161 9.57 2.67 33.79
CA PRO A 161 9.29 3.00 35.18
C PRO A 161 8.84 4.45 35.25
N GLU A 162 7.55 4.68 35.54
CA GLU A 162 7.09 6.02 35.88
C GLU A 162 7.89 6.54 37.09
N PRO A 163 8.16 7.85 37.16
CA PRO A 163 8.69 8.46 38.36
C PRO A 163 7.57 8.51 39.42
N THR A 164 7.28 7.36 40.05
CA THR A 164 6.30 7.27 41.12
C THR A 164 6.71 8.19 42.25
N ALA A 165 5.80 9.09 42.64
CA ALA A 165 6.04 10.19 43.57
C ALA A 165 6.13 9.75 45.05
N GLU A 166 6.70 8.58 45.31
CA GLU A 166 6.82 7.98 46.65
C GLU A 166 8.28 7.77 47.11
N ALA A 167 9.27 8.18 46.32
CA ALA A 167 10.69 8.23 46.71
C ALA A 167 11.01 9.40 47.67
N ASN A 168 10.22 9.56 48.74
CA ASN A 168 10.31 10.70 49.68
C ASN A 168 10.76 10.29 51.10
N ASN A 169 11.30 9.07 51.27
CA ASN A 169 11.86 8.57 52.55
C ASN A 169 13.08 7.65 52.34
N LEU A 170 14.12 8.15 51.66
CA LEU A 170 15.47 7.54 51.73
C LEU A 170 16.49 8.54 52.27
N THR A 171 17.45 8.01 53.01
CA THR A 171 18.22 8.79 54.01
C THR A 171 19.41 9.56 53.41
N PRO A 172 19.94 10.61 54.08
CA PRO A 172 20.91 11.54 53.46
C PRO A 172 22.32 10.98 53.16
N VAL A 173 22.53 9.67 53.28
CA VAL A 173 23.86 9.05 53.27
C VAL A 173 24.28 8.60 51.87
N GLU A 174 23.35 8.17 51.02
CA GLU A 174 23.66 7.70 49.66
C GLU A 174 24.12 8.85 48.74
N SER A 175 23.54 10.04 48.92
CA SER A 175 23.83 11.22 48.10
C SER A 175 25.27 11.76 48.25
N GLN A 176 26.00 11.35 49.28
CA GLN A 176 27.42 11.71 49.42
C GLN A 176 28.35 10.74 48.67
N MET A 177 27.95 9.49 48.44
CA MET A 177 28.80 8.47 47.82
C MET A 177 28.83 8.56 46.28
N GLU A 178 27.77 9.07 45.64
CA GLU A 178 27.78 9.37 44.19
C GLU A 178 28.74 10.50 43.80
N SER A 179 29.07 11.40 44.73
CA SER A 179 29.90 12.58 44.44
C SER A 179 31.37 12.30 44.08
N LEU A 180 31.82 11.05 44.24
CA LEU A 180 33.22 10.64 44.04
C LEU A 180 33.47 9.78 42.78
N ASN A 181 32.43 9.35 42.05
CA ASN A 181 32.57 8.51 40.83
C ASN A 181 32.43 9.30 39.51
N ILE A 182 33.08 10.47 39.43
CA ILE A 182 32.99 11.41 38.29
C ILE A 182 33.77 10.94 37.03
N THR A 183 34.10 9.64 36.90
CA THR A 183 34.89 9.10 35.76
C THR A 183 34.19 8.03 34.91
N GLU A 184 32.97 7.61 35.23
CA GLU A 184 32.18 6.68 34.38
C GLU A 184 30.90 7.30 33.79
N ALA A 185 30.59 8.55 34.14
CA ALA A 185 29.36 9.26 33.74
C ALA A 185 29.30 9.71 32.25
N ALA A 186 30.19 9.21 31.39
CA ALA A 186 30.23 9.53 29.95
C ALA A 186 29.31 8.65 29.09
N ASN A 187 28.95 7.44 29.56
CA ASN A 187 28.19 6.45 28.76
C ASN A 187 26.72 6.26 29.18
N LYS A 188 26.17 7.11 30.07
CA LYS A 188 24.75 7.05 30.53
C LYS A 188 23.95 8.33 30.25
N LYS A 189 24.30 9.07 29.18
CA LYS A 189 23.56 10.26 28.71
C LYS A 189 23.05 10.18 27.26
N SER A 190 22.77 8.98 26.77
CA SER A 190 21.85 8.78 25.65
C SER A 190 20.41 8.74 26.20
N GLN A 191 19.82 9.91 26.47
CA GLN A 191 18.40 10.00 26.83
C GLN A 191 17.53 9.36 25.75
N ASP A 192 16.48 8.69 26.18
CA ASP A 192 15.52 7.96 25.34
C ASP A 192 14.84 8.87 24.32
N LYS A 193 15.41 8.93 23.11
CA LYS A 193 14.64 9.29 21.94
C LYS A 193 13.72 8.12 21.66
N ASN A 194 12.41 8.30 21.83
CA ASN A 194 11.41 7.31 21.48
C ASN A 194 11.63 6.84 20.03
N THR A 195 12.24 5.64 19.91
CA THR A 195 12.83 5.16 18.66
C THR A 195 11.74 4.75 17.67
N PHE A 196 10.68 4.18 18.22
CA PHE A 196 9.49 3.75 17.52
C PHE A 196 8.50 4.90 17.38
N LYS A 197 7.69 4.86 16.32
CA LYS A 197 6.73 5.92 15.97
C LYS A 197 5.31 5.51 16.25
N PHE A 198 4.94 4.31 15.86
CA PHE A 198 3.66 3.71 16.25
C PHE A 198 3.82 3.09 17.63
N LYS A 199 2.89 3.37 18.56
CA LYS A 199 2.90 2.72 19.87
C LYS A 199 2.67 1.22 19.70
N MET A 200 3.41 0.41 20.46
CA MET A 200 3.21 -1.05 20.52
C MET A 200 2.46 -1.40 21.82
N GLN A 201 1.87 -2.60 21.90
CA GLN A 201 1.14 -3.00 23.11
C GLN A 201 2.11 -3.27 24.26
N ASP A 202 1.99 -2.51 25.34
CA ASP A 202 2.73 -2.74 26.59
C ASP A 202 2.17 -3.99 27.31
N ILE A 203 2.91 -4.57 28.27
CA ILE A 203 2.49 -5.77 29.02
C ILE A 203 1.11 -5.62 29.67
N GLU A 204 0.78 -4.44 30.20
CA GLU A 204 -0.54 -4.14 30.78
C GLU A 204 -1.68 -4.26 29.76
N PHE A 205 -1.47 -3.82 28.51
CA PHE A 205 -2.46 -3.96 27.44
C PHE A 205 -2.61 -5.42 27.00
N ILE A 206 -1.53 -6.20 27.07
CA ILE A 206 -1.52 -7.63 26.75
C ILE A 206 -2.29 -8.41 27.84
N GLU A 207 -1.98 -8.19 29.12
CA GLU A 207 -2.64 -8.84 30.26
C GLU A 207 -4.14 -8.51 30.34
N ARG A 208 -4.52 -7.27 30.01
CA ARG A 208 -5.94 -6.86 29.94
C ARG A 208 -6.65 -7.29 28.65
N GLY A 209 -5.91 -7.77 27.65
CA GLY A 209 -6.49 -8.13 26.34
C GLY A 209 -7.04 -6.94 25.55
N VAL A 210 -6.51 -5.73 25.74
CA VAL A 210 -7.02 -4.48 25.14
C VAL A 210 -6.21 -4.08 23.89
N HIS A 211 -6.87 -3.47 22.92
CA HIS A 211 -6.23 -2.93 21.71
C HIS A 211 -5.38 -1.69 22.02
N CYS A 212 -4.31 -1.45 21.25
CA CYS A 212 -3.50 -0.22 21.37
C CYS A 212 -3.83 0.81 20.28
N THR A 213 -4.16 0.35 19.07
CA THR A 213 -4.47 1.21 17.91
C THR A 213 -5.98 1.24 17.68
N LYS A 214 -6.56 2.44 17.68
CA LYS A 214 -7.98 2.74 17.41
C LYS A 214 -8.07 3.78 16.29
N GLY A 215 -9.00 3.63 15.35
CA GLY A 215 -9.02 4.41 14.11
C GLY A 215 -7.93 3.99 13.11
N ILE A 216 -7.35 4.96 12.41
CA ILE A 216 -6.18 4.77 11.53
C ILE A 216 -5.15 5.85 11.84
N ASP A 217 -3.96 5.44 12.29
CA ASP A 217 -2.82 6.33 12.49
C ASP A 217 -2.02 6.48 11.20
N MET A 218 -1.58 7.70 10.91
CA MET A 218 -0.81 8.05 9.72
C MET A 218 0.53 8.66 10.11
N TYR A 219 1.61 8.22 9.47
CA TYR A 219 2.95 8.77 9.63
C TYR A 219 3.62 8.96 8.27
N VAL A 220 4.27 10.11 8.05
CA VAL A 220 5.03 10.41 6.84
C VAL A 220 6.51 10.41 7.18
N THR A 221 7.25 9.47 6.59
CA THR A 221 8.70 9.33 6.77
C THR A 221 9.48 10.45 6.08
N ASN A 222 10.77 10.58 6.42
CA ASN A 222 11.69 11.51 5.76
C ASN A 222 11.82 11.20 4.26
N ASP A 223 11.73 9.92 3.88
CA ASP A 223 11.80 9.42 2.50
C ASP A 223 10.46 9.58 1.71
N ARG A 224 9.50 10.35 2.26
CA ARG A 224 8.14 10.59 1.69
C ARG A 224 7.32 9.31 1.44
N VAL A 225 7.47 8.35 2.33
CA VAL A 225 6.59 7.17 2.44
C VAL A 225 5.51 7.48 3.47
N ILE A 226 4.25 7.32 3.09
CA ILE A 226 3.07 7.44 3.95
C ILE A 226 2.74 6.04 4.49
N LEU A 227 2.71 5.92 5.81
CA LEU A 227 2.46 4.69 6.55
C LEU A 227 1.13 4.81 7.29
N LEU A 228 0.24 3.82 7.14
CA LEU A 228 -1.09 3.78 7.75
C LEU A 228 -1.23 2.54 8.65
N ASP A 229 -1.30 2.75 9.97
CA ASP A 229 -1.56 1.69 10.96
C ASP A 229 -3.06 1.60 11.24
N CYS A 230 -3.65 0.46 10.92
CA CYS A 230 -5.07 0.20 11.16
C CYS A 230 -5.30 -0.31 12.58
N GLN A 231 -6.45 0.05 13.17
CA GLN A 231 -6.96 -0.62 14.36
C GLN A 231 -7.03 -2.15 14.22
N ALA A 232 -7.03 -2.84 15.35
CA ALA A 232 -7.08 -4.30 15.38
C ALA A 232 -8.43 -4.85 14.87
N LEU A 233 -8.37 -5.75 13.89
CA LEU A 233 -9.56 -6.43 13.38
C LEU A 233 -10.20 -7.31 14.44
N TRP A 234 -11.53 -7.21 14.56
CA TRP A 234 -12.38 -7.98 15.49
C TRP A 234 -11.94 -7.97 16.96
N SER A 235 -11.24 -6.92 17.43
CA SER A 235 -10.86 -6.84 18.84
C SER A 235 -12.10 -6.78 19.74
N PRO A 236 -12.27 -7.69 20.72
CA PRO A 236 -13.40 -7.65 21.65
C PRO A 236 -13.45 -6.34 22.44
N SER A 237 -12.30 -5.78 22.78
CA SER A 237 -12.19 -4.51 23.53
C SER A 237 -12.77 -3.30 22.79
N LEU A 238 -12.82 -3.31 21.44
CA LEU A 238 -13.51 -2.28 20.67
C LEU A 238 -15.04 -2.35 20.84
N ILE A 239 -15.60 -3.54 21.07
CA ILE A 239 -17.05 -3.73 21.28
C ILE A 239 -17.46 -3.16 22.64
N GLU A 240 -16.64 -3.43 23.67
CA GLU A 240 -16.87 -3.02 25.06
C GLU A 240 -16.76 -1.50 25.24
N GLU A 241 -15.78 -0.83 24.63
CA GLU A 241 -15.70 0.64 24.66
C GLU A 241 -16.87 1.33 23.94
N THR A 242 -17.33 0.76 22.83
CA THR A 242 -18.36 1.40 21.98
C THR A 242 -19.78 1.27 22.56
N ASN A 243 -20.00 0.35 23.52
CA ASN A 243 -21.32 0.11 24.11
C ASN A 243 -21.28 0.07 25.64
N THR A 244 -21.95 1.01 26.30
CA THR A 244 -22.33 0.92 27.72
C THR A 244 -23.40 -0.16 28.00
N ASN A 245 -23.72 -0.99 27.01
CA ASN A 245 -24.76 -2.02 27.00
C ASN A 245 -24.09 -3.39 26.85
N PRO A 246 -24.70 -4.48 27.33
CA PRO A 246 -24.12 -5.82 27.20
C PRO A 246 -23.82 -6.18 25.74
N VAL A 247 -22.72 -6.90 25.51
CA VAL A 247 -22.30 -7.37 24.19
C VAL A 247 -23.43 -8.18 23.55
N THR A 248 -23.88 -7.73 22.38
CA THR A 248 -24.92 -8.39 21.57
C THR A 248 -24.34 -8.87 20.23
N ALA A 249 -25.01 -9.83 19.59
CA ALA A 249 -24.71 -10.23 18.21
C ALA A 249 -24.69 -9.00 17.26
N ARG A 250 -25.64 -8.08 17.43
CA ARG A 250 -25.70 -6.84 16.65
C ARG A 250 -24.44 -5.97 16.80
N SER A 251 -23.91 -5.80 18.01
CA SER A 251 -22.68 -5.03 18.22
C SER A 251 -21.44 -5.68 17.58
N ALA A 252 -21.39 -7.01 17.52
CA ALA A 252 -20.33 -7.73 16.80
C ALA A 252 -20.49 -7.61 15.26
N ASN A 253 -21.73 -7.61 14.77
CA ASN A 253 -22.02 -7.40 13.34
C ASN A 253 -21.66 -5.99 12.88
N ILE A 254 -21.94 -4.96 13.69
CA ILE A 254 -21.51 -3.56 13.44
C ILE A 254 -19.98 -3.47 13.36
N LEU A 255 -19.24 -3.99 14.35
CA LEU A 255 -17.78 -3.98 14.33
C LEU A 255 -17.22 -4.72 13.10
N THR A 256 -17.84 -5.82 12.70
CA THR A 256 -17.45 -6.57 11.49
C THR A 256 -17.62 -5.73 10.23
N VAL A 257 -18.70 -4.96 10.13
CA VAL A 257 -18.95 -4.05 9.01
C VAL A 257 -17.98 -2.86 9.02
N ASP A 258 -17.71 -2.24 10.17
CA ASP A 258 -16.71 -1.17 10.28
C ASP A 258 -15.30 -1.68 9.90
N CYS A 259 -14.93 -2.90 10.32
CA CYS A 259 -13.69 -3.56 9.88
C CYS A 259 -13.66 -3.75 8.36
N LEU A 260 -14.76 -4.17 7.73
CA LEU A 260 -14.83 -4.34 6.26
C LEU A 260 -14.73 -3.00 5.52
N GLN A 261 -15.35 -1.94 6.05
CA GLN A 261 -15.23 -0.58 5.50
C GLN A 261 -13.78 -0.09 5.54
N ILE A 262 -13.06 -0.31 6.65
CA ILE A 262 -11.65 0.09 6.78
C ILE A 262 -10.74 -0.69 5.81
N ALA A 263 -10.91 -2.01 5.64
CA ALA A 263 -10.12 -2.74 4.64
C ALA A 263 -10.44 -2.29 3.20
N SER A 264 -11.71 -2.08 2.87
CA SER A 264 -12.11 -1.58 1.55
C SER A 264 -11.52 -0.18 1.27
N TYR A 265 -11.42 0.65 2.31
CA TYR A 265 -10.79 1.97 2.25
C TYR A 265 -9.27 1.88 2.04
N LEU A 266 -8.57 1.03 2.80
CA LEU A 266 -7.13 0.82 2.61
C LEU A 266 -6.83 0.20 1.23
N MET A 267 -7.69 -0.68 0.72
CA MET A 267 -7.63 -1.21 -0.65
C MET A 267 -7.94 -0.17 -1.75
N ALA A 268 -8.44 1.00 -1.38
CA ALA A 268 -8.69 2.11 -2.30
C ALA A 268 -7.59 3.18 -2.27
N VAL A 269 -6.93 3.40 -1.12
CA VAL A 269 -5.97 4.51 -0.94
C VAL A 269 -4.50 4.09 -0.87
N CYS A 270 -4.19 2.81 -0.70
CA CYS A 270 -2.81 2.32 -0.58
C CYS A 270 -2.21 1.85 -1.91
N HIS A 271 -0.88 1.91 -2.01
CA HIS A 271 -0.12 1.21 -3.05
C HIS A 271 0.21 -0.23 -2.64
N VAL A 272 0.55 -0.41 -1.36
CA VAL A 272 0.85 -1.70 -0.72
C VAL A 272 -0.05 -1.88 0.49
N LEU A 273 -0.68 -3.04 0.60
CA LEU A 273 -1.47 -3.47 1.75
C LEU A 273 -0.76 -4.69 2.36
N ILE A 274 -0.22 -4.54 3.57
CA ILE A 274 0.42 -5.64 4.30
C ILE A 274 -0.64 -6.27 5.21
N ALA A 275 -0.90 -7.55 4.98
CA ALA A 275 -1.83 -8.35 5.76
C ALA A 275 -1.01 -9.23 6.71
N VAL A 276 -1.04 -8.88 8.00
CA VAL A 276 -0.21 -9.50 9.05
C VAL A 276 -0.98 -10.58 9.78
N GLN A 277 -0.39 -11.77 9.88
CA GLN A 277 -0.90 -12.93 10.60
C GLN A 277 0.19 -13.48 11.52
N ASP A 278 -0.18 -14.08 12.66
CA ASP A 278 0.76 -14.74 13.58
C ASP A 278 0.57 -16.27 13.67
N TRP A 279 -0.34 -16.83 12.87
CA TRP A 279 -0.52 -18.27 12.69
C TRP A 279 -0.98 -18.59 11.26
N PHE A 280 -0.76 -19.85 10.83
CA PHE A 280 -1.20 -20.37 9.53
C PHE A 280 -2.12 -21.60 9.75
N ALA A 281 -3.28 -21.73 9.13
CA ALA A 281 -3.94 -20.85 8.16
C ALA A 281 -5.29 -20.31 8.66
N ASP A 282 -5.42 -18.99 8.81
CA ASP A 282 -6.70 -18.35 9.15
C ASP A 282 -7.61 -18.17 7.91
N TYR A 283 -8.61 -19.05 7.79
CA TYR A 283 -9.64 -18.97 6.75
C TYR A 283 -10.54 -17.73 6.87
N ASN A 284 -10.84 -17.27 8.09
CA ASN A 284 -11.71 -16.11 8.32
C ASN A 284 -11.02 -14.83 7.84
N PHE A 285 -9.72 -14.70 8.08
CA PHE A 285 -8.92 -13.57 7.58
C PHE A 285 -8.80 -13.54 6.05
N ILE A 286 -8.59 -14.69 5.41
CA ILE A 286 -8.63 -14.83 3.94
C ILE A 286 -10.00 -14.39 3.39
N ARG A 287 -11.08 -14.93 3.96
CA ARG A 287 -12.46 -14.60 3.56
C ARG A 287 -12.79 -13.12 3.80
N TYR A 288 -12.27 -12.52 4.85
CA TYR A 288 -12.41 -11.09 5.14
C TYR A 288 -11.76 -10.21 4.06
N ILE A 289 -10.52 -10.51 3.66
CA ILE A 289 -9.85 -9.79 2.57
C ILE A 289 -10.65 -9.91 1.27
N GLN A 290 -11.10 -11.11 0.91
CA GLN A 290 -11.94 -11.33 -0.27
C GLN A 290 -13.28 -10.57 -0.20
N THR A 291 -13.90 -10.51 0.99
CA THR A 291 -15.17 -9.81 1.19
C THR A 291 -14.98 -8.30 1.11
N ALA A 292 -13.91 -7.75 1.68
CA ALA A 292 -13.57 -6.33 1.55
C ALA A 292 -13.26 -5.93 0.10
N GLU A 293 -12.63 -6.80 -0.68
CA GLU A 293 -12.45 -6.58 -2.12
C GLU A 293 -13.80 -6.51 -2.85
N MET A 294 -14.73 -7.43 -2.57
CA MET A 294 -16.06 -7.46 -3.20
C MET A 294 -16.96 -6.27 -2.80
N LEU A 295 -16.80 -5.74 -1.59
CA LEU A 295 -17.59 -4.60 -1.09
C LEU A 295 -16.99 -3.23 -1.45
N LYS A 296 -15.76 -3.18 -1.98
CA LYS A 296 -15.10 -1.93 -2.40
C LYS A 296 -15.91 -1.24 -3.51
N PRO A 297 -16.42 -0.01 -3.30
CA PRO A 297 -17.10 0.75 -4.35
C PRO A 297 -16.08 1.29 -5.36
N SER A 298 -16.41 1.27 -6.65
CA SER A 298 -15.55 1.86 -7.69
C SER A 298 -15.55 3.39 -7.58
N LEU A 299 -14.42 3.97 -7.17
CA LEU A 299 -14.31 5.40 -6.84
C LEU A 299 -14.09 6.31 -8.06
N SER A 300 -13.96 5.76 -9.26
CA SER A 300 -13.75 6.50 -10.52
C SER A 300 -14.99 7.28 -10.99
N ALA A 301 -16.18 6.94 -10.51
CA ALA A 301 -17.45 7.44 -11.03
C ALA A 301 -17.83 8.87 -10.57
N SER A 302 -17.15 9.46 -9.58
CA SER A 302 -17.64 10.65 -8.87
C SER A 302 -17.46 12.00 -9.60
N ASN A 303 -17.04 12.02 -10.87
CA ASN A 303 -16.76 13.25 -11.64
C ASN A 303 -17.51 13.35 -12.98
N SER A 304 -18.51 12.50 -13.26
CA SER A 304 -19.36 12.62 -14.45
C SER A 304 -20.37 13.77 -14.32
N VAL A 305 -19.91 15.00 -14.56
CA VAL A 305 -20.82 16.11 -14.87
C VAL A 305 -21.63 15.75 -16.11
N ASN A 306 -22.97 15.80 -15.98
CA ASN A 306 -23.95 15.44 -17.01
C ASN A 306 -23.54 15.82 -18.43
N THR A 307 -23.00 14.84 -19.17
CA THR A 307 -22.89 14.87 -20.62
C THR A 307 -23.49 13.58 -21.14
N SER A 308 -24.72 13.65 -21.63
CA SER A 308 -25.41 12.52 -22.25
C SER A 308 -24.75 12.15 -23.56
N GLN A 309 -23.79 11.22 -23.51
CA GLN A 309 -23.27 10.53 -24.69
C GLN A 309 -23.33 9.02 -24.46
N GLU A 310 -24.25 8.39 -25.17
CA GLU A 310 -24.23 6.94 -25.40
C GLU A 310 -22.98 6.56 -26.23
N SER A 311 -22.59 5.29 -26.16
CA SER A 311 -21.57 4.62 -26.98
C SER A 311 -20.08 4.93 -26.72
N SER A 312 -19.43 4.10 -25.90
CA SER A 312 -18.22 3.34 -26.29
C SER A 312 -17.74 2.39 -25.17
N GLU A 313 -18.00 1.09 -25.32
CA GLU A 313 -17.63 0.02 -24.36
C GLU A 313 -16.12 -0.33 -24.34
N TYR A 314 -15.22 0.62 -24.62
CA TYR A 314 -13.78 0.36 -24.77
C TYR A 314 -12.86 1.26 -23.93
N ASN A 315 -13.41 2.04 -23.01
CA ASN A 315 -12.66 2.65 -21.91
C ASN A 315 -12.96 1.91 -20.61
N SER A 316 -12.40 0.70 -20.45
CA SER A 316 -12.25 0.12 -19.11
C SER A 316 -11.33 1.05 -18.31
N SER A 317 -11.91 1.90 -17.46
CA SER A 317 -11.13 2.62 -16.46
C SER A 317 -10.41 1.58 -15.62
N VAL A 318 -9.09 1.43 -15.81
CA VAL A 318 -8.31 0.39 -15.13
C VAL A 318 -8.32 0.73 -13.64
N GLU A 319 -9.18 0.04 -12.90
CA GLU A 319 -9.26 0.23 -11.46
C GLU A 319 -7.98 -0.31 -10.85
N SER A 320 -7.28 0.55 -10.10
CA SER A 320 -6.00 0.20 -9.50
C SER A 320 -6.25 -0.60 -8.22
N HIS A 321 -5.61 -1.77 -8.14
CA HIS A 321 -5.62 -2.62 -6.97
C HIS A 321 -4.23 -2.62 -6.32
N PRO A 322 -4.14 -2.54 -4.98
CA PRO A 322 -2.87 -2.51 -4.29
C PRO A 322 -2.13 -3.85 -4.42
N HIS A 323 -0.84 -3.79 -4.14
CA HIS A 323 -0.04 -4.96 -3.83
C HIS A 323 -0.45 -5.54 -2.50
N LEU A 324 -0.94 -6.77 -2.48
CA LEU A 324 -1.14 -7.50 -1.24
C LEU A 324 0.18 -8.19 -0.87
N LEU A 325 0.68 -7.91 0.34
CA LEU A 325 1.77 -8.65 0.97
C LEU A 325 1.22 -9.45 2.14
N LEU A 326 1.31 -10.78 2.05
CA LEU A 326 0.99 -11.68 3.16
C LEU A 326 2.23 -11.80 4.03
N LEU A 327 2.14 -11.34 5.27
CA LEU A 327 3.24 -11.31 6.22
C LEU A 327 2.91 -12.18 7.43
N HIS A 328 3.59 -13.31 7.54
CA HIS A 328 3.54 -14.10 8.78
C HIS A 328 4.59 -13.56 9.74
N ASN A 329 4.17 -13.25 10.95
CA ASN A 329 4.99 -12.85 12.08
C ASN A 329 5.05 -14.01 13.09
N ARG A 330 6.03 -13.98 14.01
CA ARG A 330 6.26 -15.03 15.01
C ARG A 330 6.46 -16.45 14.44
N CYS A 331 6.93 -16.55 13.20
CA CYS A 331 7.19 -17.84 12.56
C CYS A 331 8.22 -18.67 13.34
N GLN A 332 7.93 -19.97 13.47
CA GLN A 332 8.75 -20.95 14.17
C GLN A 332 9.66 -21.69 13.17
N LEU A 333 10.54 -22.57 13.67
CA LEU A 333 11.43 -23.42 12.85
C LEU A 333 10.69 -24.16 11.71
N GLU A 334 9.50 -24.70 11.99
CA GLU A 334 8.72 -25.49 11.03
C GLU A 334 8.26 -24.68 9.81
N ASP A 335 7.88 -23.41 10.01
CA ASP A 335 7.40 -22.51 8.96
C ASP A 335 8.47 -22.19 7.91
N TYR A 336 9.74 -22.25 8.29
CA TYR A 336 10.86 -21.98 7.40
C TYR A 336 11.25 -23.19 6.53
N THR A 337 10.57 -24.33 6.64
CA THR A 337 10.81 -25.46 5.74
C THR A 337 10.31 -25.15 4.31
N PRO A 338 11.04 -25.56 3.25
CA PRO A 338 10.60 -25.33 1.87
C PRO A 338 9.21 -25.87 1.54
N GLU A 339 8.83 -27.00 2.15
CA GLU A 339 7.52 -27.62 2.02
C GLU A 339 6.41 -26.78 2.67
N ALA A 340 6.63 -26.25 3.89
CA ALA A 340 5.68 -25.32 4.51
C ALA A 340 5.48 -24.07 3.65
N VAL A 341 6.55 -23.47 3.13
CA VAL A 341 6.47 -22.31 2.22
C VAL A 341 5.72 -22.66 0.93
N TYR A 342 5.95 -23.84 0.34
CA TYR A 342 5.18 -24.30 -0.81
C TYR A 342 3.68 -24.40 -0.48
N THR A 343 3.33 -25.05 0.63
CA THR A 343 1.93 -25.24 1.08
C THR A 343 1.23 -23.91 1.38
N MET A 344 1.91 -22.98 2.05
CA MET A 344 1.41 -21.63 2.29
C MET A 344 1.12 -20.92 0.96
N GLN A 345 2.09 -20.89 0.04
CA GLN A 345 1.93 -20.23 -1.24
C GLN A 345 0.82 -20.85 -2.10
N ASP A 346 0.66 -22.17 -2.08
CA ASP A 346 -0.39 -22.83 -2.85
C ASP A 346 -1.79 -22.54 -2.29
N LEU A 347 -1.96 -22.59 -0.96
CA LEU A 347 -3.23 -22.23 -0.33
C LEU A 347 -3.67 -20.81 -0.72
N TYR A 348 -2.78 -19.83 -0.57
CA TYR A 348 -3.08 -18.44 -0.89
C TYR A 348 -3.27 -18.19 -2.39
N ARG A 349 -2.49 -18.87 -3.26
CA ARG A 349 -2.67 -18.80 -4.73
C ARG A 349 -4.04 -19.32 -5.15
N ASN A 350 -4.50 -20.42 -4.55
CA ASN A 350 -5.83 -20.97 -4.80
C ASN A 350 -6.94 -20.08 -4.22
N ALA A 351 -6.75 -19.53 -3.03
CA ALA A 351 -7.71 -18.62 -2.40
C ALA A 351 -7.90 -17.31 -3.20
N PHE A 352 -6.81 -16.69 -3.64
CA PHE A 352 -6.83 -15.40 -4.34
C PHE A 352 -6.82 -15.53 -5.88
N GLN A 353 -7.04 -16.73 -6.44
CA GLN A 353 -7.06 -16.95 -7.91
C GLN A 353 -8.05 -16.06 -8.66
N LYS A 354 -9.12 -15.61 -8.00
CA LYS A 354 -10.18 -14.73 -8.56
C LYS A 354 -10.08 -13.28 -8.08
N SER A 355 -9.05 -12.95 -7.30
CA SER A 355 -8.80 -11.61 -6.78
C SER A 355 -8.08 -10.76 -7.83
N ASN A 356 -8.36 -9.47 -7.82
CA ASN A 356 -7.67 -8.45 -8.61
C ASN A 356 -6.46 -7.86 -7.86
N LEU A 357 -6.25 -8.24 -6.59
CA LEU A 357 -5.13 -7.79 -5.77
C LEU A 357 -3.79 -8.30 -6.32
N GLN A 358 -2.77 -7.43 -6.32
CA GLN A 358 -1.49 -7.75 -6.95
C GLN A 358 -0.60 -8.58 -6.01
N LEU A 359 -0.59 -9.90 -6.22
CA LEU A 359 0.17 -10.87 -5.42
C LEU A 359 1.57 -11.21 -5.98
N ASN A 360 1.93 -10.68 -7.15
CA ASN A 360 3.17 -10.99 -7.85
C ASN A 360 3.97 -9.70 -8.16
N SER A 361 4.58 -9.09 -7.16
CA SER A 361 5.29 -7.80 -7.32
C SER A 361 6.69 -7.74 -6.71
N GLY A 362 7.30 -8.90 -6.48
CA GLY A 362 8.72 -9.00 -6.08
C GLY A 362 8.94 -9.05 -4.56
N MET A 363 7.89 -9.02 -3.74
CA MET A 363 7.99 -9.06 -2.28
C MET A 363 8.06 -10.49 -1.74
N TYR A 364 9.05 -11.27 -2.19
CA TYR A 364 9.18 -12.70 -1.91
C TYR A 364 10.43 -13.05 -1.09
N MET A 365 10.41 -14.22 -0.43
CA MET A 365 11.55 -14.75 0.35
C MET A 365 12.75 -15.19 -0.52
N TYR A 366 12.54 -15.53 -1.80
CA TYR A 366 13.56 -16.10 -2.71
C TYR A 366 13.28 -15.71 -4.16
N SER A 367 14.32 -15.53 -4.97
CA SER A 367 14.18 -15.15 -6.39
C SER A 367 13.73 -16.32 -7.25
N ASP A 368 12.87 -16.04 -8.24
CA ASP A 368 12.84 -16.88 -9.44
C ASP A 368 14.01 -16.47 -10.34
N THR A 369 15.10 -17.24 -10.28
CA THR A 369 16.32 -17.05 -11.07
C THR A 369 16.07 -16.99 -12.59
N ASN A 370 14.93 -17.49 -13.07
CA ASN A 370 14.56 -17.46 -14.48
C ASN A 370 13.80 -16.19 -14.90
N LYS A 371 13.30 -15.40 -13.93
CA LYS A 371 12.48 -14.19 -14.21
C LYS A 371 13.12 -12.90 -13.75
N ASN A 372 13.79 -12.91 -12.60
CA ASN A 372 14.38 -11.70 -12.01
C ASN A 372 15.88 -11.88 -11.84
N GLY A 373 16.68 -11.21 -12.68
CA GLY A 373 18.14 -11.31 -12.73
C GLY A 373 18.90 -10.70 -11.54
N LEU A 374 18.26 -10.61 -10.37
CA LEU A 374 18.82 -10.18 -9.11
C LEU A 374 18.99 -11.41 -8.22
N ASN A 375 20.23 -11.89 -8.06
CA ASN A 375 20.59 -12.94 -7.10
C ASN A 375 20.39 -12.44 -5.66
N ILE A 376 19.16 -12.47 -5.17
CA ILE A 376 18.75 -12.06 -3.81
C ILE A 376 18.89 -13.26 -2.81
N ASP A 377 19.52 -14.34 -3.27
CA ASP A 377 19.43 -15.71 -2.72
C ASP A 377 20.59 -16.08 -1.79
N ASN A 378 20.85 -15.26 -0.76
CA ASN A 378 21.79 -15.61 0.31
C ASN A 378 21.18 -15.60 1.72
N VAL A 379 19.91 -15.22 1.87
CA VAL A 379 19.24 -15.14 3.19
C VAL A 379 18.73 -16.51 3.62
N CYS A 380 17.88 -17.17 2.82
CA CYS A 380 17.41 -18.53 3.05
C CYS A 380 18.11 -19.53 2.11
N LYS A 381 19.21 -20.13 2.56
CA LYS A 381 19.93 -21.15 1.77
C LYS A 381 19.06 -22.40 1.64
N GLY A 382 18.70 -22.76 0.40
CA GLY A 382 17.84 -23.90 0.09
C GLY A 382 16.43 -23.53 -0.40
N TYR A 383 16.06 -22.24 -0.39
CA TYR A 383 14.84 -21.80 -1.08
C TYR A 383 15.14 -21.66 -2.57
N ASN A 384 14.36 -22.34 -3.40
CA ASN A 384 14.41 -22.25 -4.85
C ASN A 384 13.02 -22.54 -5.44
N VAL A 385 12.86 -22.30 -6.75
CA VAL A 385 11.58 -22.51 -7.44
C VAL A 385 11.18 -23.99 -7.48
N ASP A 386 12.13 -24.92 -7.46
CA ASP A 386 11.87 -26.36 -7.54
C ASP A 386 11.30 -26.94 -6.22
N ALA A 387 11.72 -26.42 -5.07
CA ALA A 387 11.30 -26.88 -3.75
C ALA A 387 10.17 -26.03 -3.15
N CYS A 388 10.20 -24.71 -3.33
CA CYS A 388 9.18 -23.80 -2.80
C CYS A 388 8.08 -23.47 -3.82
N GLY A 389 8.25 -23.78 -5.11
CA GLY A 389 7.33 -23.41 -6.18
C GLY A 389 7.54 -21.97 -6.70
N SER A 390 6.64 -21.49 -7.55
CA SER A 390 6.70 -20.10 -8.04
C SER A 390 6.50 -19.10 -6.90
N PRO A 391 7.42 -18.13 -6.71
CA PRO A 391 7.30 -17.15 -5.63
C PRO A 391 6.06 -16.28 -5.78
N MET A 392 5.52 -15.87 -4.64
CA MET A 392 4.40 -14.94 -4.47
C MET A 392 4.77 -13.90 -3.40
N ASN A 393 3.99 -12.83 -3.24
CA ASN A 393 4.13 -11.84 -2.17
C ASN A 393 3.81 -12.43 -0.78
N LEU A 394 4.69 -13.32 -0.31
CA LEU A 394 4.68 -13.97 0.99
C LEU A 394 6.02 -13.69 1.67
N PHE A 395 5.99 -13.21 2.91
CA PHE A 395 7.17 -12.98 3.73
C PHE A 395 6.99 -13.52 5.14
N LEU A 396 8.09 -13.99 5.74
CA LEU A 396 8.12 -14.56 7.09
C LEU A 396 9.03 -13.71 7.98
N LEU A 397 8.55 -13.37 9.18
CA LEU A 397 9.34 -12.82 10.27
C LEU A 397 9.33 -13.82 11.44
N PRO A 398 10.51 -14.18 11.97
CA PRO A 398 10.59 -15.16 13.04
C PRO A 398 10.17 -14.55 14.38
N GLU A 399 9.85 -15.39 15.35
CA GLU A 399 9.72 -14.95 16.73
C GLU A 399 11.06 -14.45 17.30
N ILE A 400 11.00 -13.42 18.14
CA ILE A 400 12.16 -12.88 18.86
C ILE A 400 12.14 -13.48 20.26
N TYR A 401 13.09 -14.36 20.56
CA TYR A 401 13.28 -14.93 21.89
C TYR A 401 14.26 -14.08 22.71
N SER A 402 14.17 -14.14 24.05
CA SER A 402 15.08 -13.39 24.95
C SER A 402 16.56 -13.78 24.78
N ASP A 403 16.82 -14.99 24.32
CA ASP A 403 18.12 -15.56 24.02
C ASP A 403 18.46 -15.56 22.52
N PHE A 404 17.93 -14.61 21.74
CA PHE A 404 18.21 -14.46 20.29
C PHE A 404 19.69 -14.31 19.93
N ASP A 405 20.53 -13.83 20.86
CA ASP A 405 21.98 -13.71 20.70
C ASP A 405 22.73 -15.05 20.86
N ASN A 406 22.06 -16.09 21.41
CA ASN A 406 22.68 -17.37 21.70
C ASN A 406 22.90 -18.19 20.42
N ARG A 407 24.16 -18.26 19.98
CA ARG A 407 24.58 -18.96 18.75
C ARG A 407 24.60 -20.48 18.85
N ASP A 408 24.53 -21.04 20.06
CA ASP A 408 24.54 -22.49 20.27
C ASP A 408 23.16 -23.11 20.01
N ILE A 409 22.10 -22.29 19.95
CA ILE A 409 20.72 -22.74 19.70
C ILE A 409 20.41 -22.63 18.20
N TYR A 410 20.27 -23.78 17.55
CA TYR A 410 19.82 -23.83 16.15
C TYR A 410 18.33 -23.49 16.04
N ARG A 411 18.02 -22.29 15.51
CA ARG A 411 16.64 -21.84 15.23
C ARG A 411 16.14 -22.18 13.83
N GLY A 412 17.05 -22.59 12.92
CA GLY A 412 16.76 -22.92 11.52
C GLY A 412 16.15 -21.83 10.64
N HIS A 413 16.13 -20.58 11.11
CA HIS A 413 15.74 -19.41 10.33
C HIS A 413 16.85 -18.34 10.34
N PRO A 414 16.87 -17.39 9.38
CA PRO A 414 17.77 -16.25 9.40
C PRO A 414 17.52 -15.33 10.61
N GLN A 415 18.49 -14.49 10.97
CA GLN A 415 18.33 -13.52 12.05
C GLN A 415 17.22 -12.50 11.75
N PHE A 416 16.42 -12.16 12.76
CA PHE A 416 15.30 -11.21 12.65
C PHE A 416 15.71 -9.89 11.98
N GLU A 417 16.83 -9.28 12.39
CA GLU A 417 17.29 -7.99 11.84
C GLU A 417 17.60 -8.05 10.34
N GLN A 418 18.09 -9.18 9.84
CA GLN A 418 18.37 -9.38 8.42
C GLN A 418 17.07 -9.46 7.61
N LEU A 419 16.06 -10.14 8.14
CA LEU A 419 14.73 -10.24 7.54
C LEU A 419 13.95 -8.92 7.63
N ALA A 420 14.00 -8.21 8.76
CA ALA A 420 13.41 -6.89 8.93
C ALA A 420 13.98 -5.87 7.93
N LYS A 421 15.31 -5.84 7.77
CA LYS A 421 16.00 -5.00 6.78
C LYS A 421 15.60 -5.36 5.35
N ARG A 422 15.47 -6.66 5.03
CA ARG A 422 14.99 -7.14 3.73
C ARG A 422 13.54 -6.73 3.48
N LEU A 423 12.64 -6.92 4.44
CA LEU A 423 11.22 -6.53 4.35
C LEU A 423 11.09 -5.04 4.00
N ARG A 424 11.81 -4.17 4.74
CA ARG A 424 11.87 -2.73 4.45
C ARG A 424 12.33 -2.46 3.01
N TRP A 425 13.42 -3.08 2.55
CA TRP A 425 13.90 -2.89 1.17
C TRP A 425 12.90 -3.35 0.11
N MET A 426 12.23 -4.49 0.31
CA MET A 426 11.22 -4.98 -0.62
C MET A 426 10.03 -4.03 -0.70
N VAL A 427 9.43 -3.64 0.44
CA VAL A 427 8.27 -2.74 0.49
C VAL A 427 8.57 -1.36 -0.11
N LEU A 428 9.76 -0.81 0.16
CA LEU A 428 10.16 0.49 -0.39
C LEU A 428 10.51 0.45 -1.89
N GLY A 429 10.91 -0.72 -2.40
CA GLY A 429 11.27 -0.96 -3.81
C GLY A 429 10.09 -1.33 -4.72
N VAL A 430 8.87 -1.43 -4.20
CA VAL A 430 7.68 -1.81 -4.98
C VAL A 430 7.34 -0.79 -6.08
N ASN A 431 6.85 -1.28 -7.22
CA ASN A 431 6.34 -0.45 -8.31
C ASN A 431 5.09 0.35 -7.88
N ARG A 432 5.15 1.67 -8.10
CA ARG A 432 4.14 2.66 -7.69
C ARG A 432 3.10 2.84 -8.80
N HIS A 433 2.08 1.98 -8.78
CA HIS A 433 0.91 2.10 -9.64
C HIS A 433 0.11 3.37 -9.31
N GLN A 434 -0.49 4.02 -10.31
CA GLN A 434 -1.35 5.18 -10.05
C GLN A 434 -2.59 4.72 -9.26
N ILE A 435 -2.85 5.35 -8.11
CA ILE A 435 -4.01 5.01 -7.27
C ILE A 435 -5.32 5.45 -7.93
N THR A 436 -5.32 6.60 -8.62
CA THR A 436 -6.50 7.19 -9.25
C THR A 436 -6.29 7.38 -10.75
N THR A 437 -7.39 7.63 -11.48
CA THR A 437 -7.36 8.02 -12.90
C THR A 437 -6.77 9.41 -13.13
N VAL A 438 -6.49 10.20 -12.07
CA VAL A 438 -5.86 11.52 -12.18
C VAL A 438 -4.34 11.32 -12.30
N PRO A 439 -3.72 11.70 -13.44
CA PRO A 439 -2.28 11.53 -13.63
C PRO A 439 -1.51 12.45 -12.67
N ASN A 440 -0.41 11.94 -12.13
CA ASN A 440 0.51 12.69 -11.24
C ASN A 440 -0.19 13.34 -10.04
N LEU A 441 -1.19 12.66 -9.45
CA LEU A 441 -1.80 13.06 -8.18
C LEU A 441 -0.70 13.32 -7.14
N SER A 442 -0.73 14.49 -6.47
CA SER A 442 0.23 14.81 -5.41
C SER A 442 -0.24 14.31 -4.04
N GLU A 443 0.65 14.27 -3.05
CA GLU A 443 0.30 13.83 -1.68
C GLU A 443 -0.93 14.57 -1.10
N LYS A 444 -1.04 15.89 -1.28
CA LYS A 444 -2.23 16.65 -0.87
C LYS A 444 -3.48 16.31 -1.70
N GLY A 445 -3.31 16.00 -2.99
CA GLY A 445 -4.41 15.50 -3.84
C GLY A 445 -4.89 14.12 -3.41
N TRP A 446 -3.96 13.24 -3.01
CA TRP A 446 -4.25 11.94 -2.42
C TRP A 446 -5.01 12.06 -1.11
N PHE A 447 -4.67 13.01 -0.24
CA PHE A 447 -5.42 13.25 0.99
C PHE A 447 -6.87 13.73 0.74
N GLN A 448 -7.07 14.60 -0.24
CA GLN A 448 -8.42 15.01 -0.67
C GLN A 448 -9.20 13.83 -1.29
N PHE A 449 -8.52 12.94 -2.02
CA PHE A 449 -9.11 11.69 -2.48
C PHE A 449 -9.47 10.75 -1.33
N CYS A 450 -8.62 10.63 -0.30
CA CYS A 450 -8.90 9.85 0.90
C CYS A 450 -10.19 10.28 1.61
N SER A 451 -10.37 11.59 1.83
CA SER A 451 -11.61 12.13 2.41
C SER A 451 -12.85 11.71 1.60
N LYS A 452 -12.81 11.84 0.27
CA LYS A 452 -13.92 11.47 -0.63
C LYS A 452 -14.14 9.95 -0.69
N ALA A 453 -13.07 9.17 -0.67
CA ALA A 453 -13.12 7.71 -0.65
C ALA A 453 -13.81 7.22 0.62
N TRP A 454 -13.43 7.77 1.79
CA TRP A 454 -14.05 7.42 3.06
C TRP A 454 -15.53 7.78 3.13
N GLU A 455 -15.90 9.00 2.70
CA GLU A 455 -17.31 9.38 2.59
C GLU A 455 -18.12 8.44 1.67
N THR A 456 -17.53 8.03 0.54
CA THR A 456 -18.18 7.14 -0.42
C THR A 456 -18.41 5.75 0.17
N ILE A 457 -17.44 5.23 0.92
CA ILE A 457 -17.52 3.93 1.61
C ILE A 457 -18.54 3.98 2.74
N ARG A 458 -18.54 5.01 3.59
CA ARG A 458 -19.54 5.17 4.67
C ARG A 458 -20.97 5.32 4.16
N LYS A 459 -21.16 5.90 2.97
CA LYS A 459 -22.47 6.04 2.30
C LYS A 459 -22.84 4.85 1.41
N CYS A 460 -21.96 3.85 1.26
CA CYS A 460 -22.17 2.74 0.33
C CYS A 460 -23.21 1.74 0.88
N PRO A 461 -24.29 1.45 0.12
CA PRO A 461 -25.38 0.59 0.61
C PRO A 461 -24.96 -0.87 0.79
N PHE A 462 -23.91 -1.35 0.10
CA PHE A 462 -23.47 -2.74 0.16
C PHE A 462 -23.08 -3.18 1.59
N PHE A 463 -22.50 -2.29 2.39
CA PHE A 463 -22.16 -2.59 3.79
C PHE A 463 -23.40 -2.75 4.67
N ILE A 464 -24.43 -1.91 4.45
CA ILE A 464 -25.71 -1.97 5.17
C ILE A 464 -26.51 -3.22 4.76
N GLU A 465 -26.44 -3.61 3.48
CA GLU A 465 -27.03 -4.84 2.99
C GLU A 465 -26.30 -6.07 3.55
N TYR A 466 -24.96 -6.06 3.59
CA TYR A 466 -24.16 -7.10 4.22
C TYR A 466 -24.47 -7.26 5.71
N GLU A 467 -24.63 -6.16 6.47
CA GLU A 467 -25.04 -6.19 7.89
C GLU A 467 -26.33 -7.00 8.10
N ARG A 468 -27.30 -6.88 7.19
CA ARG A 468 -28.59 -7.60 7.26
C ARG A 468 -28.50 -9.09 6.96
N PHE A 469 -27.42 -9.54 6.33
CA PHE A 469 -27.14 -10.95 6.06
C PHE A 469 -26.22 -11.59 7.10
N LEU A 470 -25.70 -10.82 8.06
CA LEU A 470 -25.02 -11.37 9.23
C LEU A 470 -26.05 -11.97 10.21
N PRO A 471 -25.71 -13.08 10.89
CA PRO A 471 -26.62 -13.82 11.77
C PRO A 471 -26.91 -13.14 13.11
#